data_AF-A0A413G6S9-F1
#
_entry.id   AF-A0A413G6S9-F1
#
_cell.length_a   1.000
_cell.length_b   1.000
_cell.length_c   1.000
_cell.angle_alpha   90.00
_cell.angle_beta   90.00
_cell.angle_gamma   90.00
#
_symmetry.space_group_name_H-M   'P 1'
#
loop_
_entity.id
_entity.type
_entity.pdbx_description
1 polymer ?
#
loop_
_entity_poly.entity_id
_entity_poly.type
_entity_poly.pdbx_seq_one_letter_code
_entity_poly.pdbx_strand_id
1 'polypeptide(L)'
;MDKKMTGIIAYITLIGWLVAFFAGDKEGAKFHLNQSLVIFLFSIVCSVLTVIPVVGWIVGFVGGIAGFVFWIMGLVAACKEEEKAVPLIGSIKIIK
;
A
#
# COMPACT_ATOMS: atom_id res chain seq x y z
N MET A 1 -8.18 -0.35 18.17
CA MET A 1 -7.07 0.59 17.88
C MET A 1 -7.69 1.88 17.38
N ASP A 2 -7.08 3.05 17.64
CA ASP A 2 -7.58 4.30 17.05
C ASP A 2 -7.30 4.37 15.53
N LYS A 3 -7.91 5.35 14.85
CA LYS A 3 -7.75 5.60 13.41
C LYS A 3 -6.28 5.70 12.99
N LYS A 4 -5.47 6.48 13.72
CA LYS A 4 -4.08 6.75 13.37
C LYS A 4 -3.24 5.47 13.43
N MET A 5 -3.33 4.74 14.54
CA MET A 5 -2.60 3.49 14.73
C MET A 5 -3.03 2.45 13.72
N THR A 6 -4.33 2.36 13.42
CA THR A 6 -4.87 1.49 12.36
C THR A 6 -4.25 1.85 11.00
N GLY A 7 -4.20 3.14 10.66
CA GLY A 7 -3.62 3.62 9.41
C GLY A 7 -2.13 3.30 9.28
N ILE A 8 -1.34 3.47 10.33
CA ILE A 8 0.11 3.16 10.32
C ILE A 8 0.35 1.65 10.20
N ILE A 9 -0.34 0.84 11.02
CA ILE A 9 -0.17 -0.62 11.04
C ILE A 9 -0.51 -1.23 9.68
N ALA A 10 -1.45 -0.63 8.95
CA ALA A 10 -1.82 -1.06 7.60
C ALA A 10 -0.65 -1.08 6.61
N TYR A 11 0.42 -0.29 6.81
CA TYR A 11 1.58 -0.27 5.92
C TYR A 11 2.70 -1.23 6.36
N ILE A 12 2.71 -1.79 7.56
CA ILE A 12 3.92 -2.45 8.10
C ILE A 12 4.25 -3.74 7.36
N THR A 13 3.28 -4.64 7.24
CA THR A 13 3.38 -5.90 6.48
C THR A 13 1.99 -6.29 6.01
N LEU A 14 1.88 -7.31 5.14
CA LEU A 14 0.57 -7.88 4.81
C LEU A 14 -0.14 -8.43 6.06
N ILE A 15 0.60 -8.97 7.03
CA ILE A 15 0.04 -9.41 8.31
C ILE A 15 -0.46 -8.20 9.13
N GLY A 16 0.34 -7.13 9.21
CA GLY A 16 -0.06 -5.88 9.84
C GLY A 16 -1.32 -5.31 9.20
N TRP A 17 -1.42 -5.35 7.87
CA TRP A 17 -2.60 -4.95 7.13
C TRP A 17 -3.85 -5.74 7.52
N LEU A 18 -3.76 -7.07 7.61
CA LEU A 18 -4.87 -7.91 8.07
C LEU A 18 -5.30 -7.53 9.49
N VAL A 19 -4.35 -7.31 10.40
CA VAL A 19 -4.64 -6.89 11.78
C VAL A 19 -5.33 -5.52 11.80
N ALA A 20 -4.85 -4.55 11.04
CA ALA A 20 -5.47 -3.24 10.92
C ALA A 20 -6.90 -3.32 10.35
N PHE A 21 -7.13 -4.19 9.37
CA PHE A 21 -8.43 -4.34 8.74
C PHE A 21 -9.48 -5.02 9.63
N PHE A 22 -9.10 -6.07 10.36
CA PHE A 22 -10.04 -6.87 11.16
C PHE A 22 -10.18 -6.40 12.62
N ALA A 23 -9.13 -5.81 13.21
CA ALA A 23 -9.10 -5.41 14.62
C ALA A 23 -8.92 -3.90 14.84
N GLY A 24 -8.79 -3.12 13.77
CA GLY A 24 -8.63 -1.66 13.82
C GLY A 24 -9.93 -0.89 13.55
N ASP A 25 -9.80 0.45 13.53
CA ASP A 25 -10.86 1.36 13.12
C ASP A 25 -10.95 1.39 11.59
N LYS A 26 -11.70 0.44 11.03
CA LYS A 26 -11.83 0.24 9.59
C LYS A 26 -12.47 1.43 8.87
N GLU A 27 -13.51 2.02 9.44
CA GLU A 27 -14.21 3.15 8.80
C GLU A 27 -13.39 4.43 8.90
N GLY A 28 -12.75 4.68 10.05
CA GLY A 28 -11.88 5.84 10.23
C GLY A 28 -10.61 5.79 9.38
N ALA A 29 -9.97 4.62 9.27
CA ALA A 29 -8.70 4.43 8.55
C ALA A 29 -8.88 3.88 7.12
N LYS A 30 -10.10 3.91 6.58
CA LYS A 30 -10.47 3.33 5.28
C LYS A 30 -9.57 3.76 4.12
N PHE A 31 -9.19 5.03 4.10
CA PHE A 31 -8.27 5.58 3.09
C PHE A 31 -6.91 4.85 3.12
N HIS A 32 -6.28 4.79 4.29
CA HIS A 32 -4.96 4.16 4.45
C HIS A 32 -5.00 2.64 4.30
N LEU A 33 -6.08 1.99 4.75
CA LEU A 33 -6.32 0.56 4.49
C LEU A 33 -6.40 0.25 3.00
N ASN A 34 -7.13 1.07 2.23
CA ASN A 34 -7.21 0.90 0.79
C ASN A 34 -5.88 1.22 0.10
N GLN A 35 -5.25 2.34 0.46
CA GLN A 35 -4.03 2.83 -0.18
C GLN A 35 -2.85 1.86 0.03
N SER A 36 -2.68 1.33 1.24
CA SER A 36 -1.68 0.30 1.55
C SER A 36 -1.95 -1.02 0.80
N LEU A 37 -3.21 -1.47 0.74
CA LEU A 37 -3.58 -2.67 -0.01
C LEU A 37 -3.23 -2.56 -1.49
N VAL A 38 -3.57 -1.43 -2.11
CA VAL A 38 -3.25 -1.16 -3.52
C VAL A 38 -1.74 -1.21 -3.77
N ILE A 39 -0.94 -0.63 -2.86
CA ILE A 39 0.52 -0.66 -2.98
C ILE A 39 1.06 -2.09 -2.83
N PHE A 40 0.54 -2.90 -1.90
CA PHE A 40 0.94 -4.30 -1.77
C PHE A 40 0.60 -5.11 -3.01
N LEU A 41 -0.61 -4.95 -3.56
CA LEU A 41 -1.02 -5.64 -4.78
C LEU A 41 -0.17 -5.21 -5.98
N PHE A 42 0.14 -3.92 -6.10
CA PHE A 42 1.06 -3.41 -7.12
C PHE A 42 2.44 -4.07 -7.03
N SER A 43 3.02 -4.14 -5.82
CA SER A 43 4.31 -4.79 -5.60
C SER A 43 4.29 -6.28 -5.93
N ILE A 44 3.20 -6.98 -5.61
CA ILE A 44 3.00 -8.40 -5.98
C ILE A 44 2.97 -8.56 -7.50
N VAL A 45 2.19 -7.72 -8.21
CA VAL A 45 2.10 -7.76 -9.68
C VAL A 45 3.47 -7.53 -10.31
N CYS A 46 4.20 -6.50 -9.86
CA CYS A 46 5.57 -6.24 -10.35
C CYS A 46 6.52 -7.42 -10.10
N SER A 47 6.40 -8.09 -8.95
CA SER A 47 7.20 -9.27 -8.64
C SER A 47 6.86 -10.45 -9.57
N VAL A 48 5.59 -10.73 -9.82
CA VAL A 48 5.16 -11.82 -10.72
C VAL A 48 5.66 -11.60 -12.16
N LEU A 49 5.69 -10.35 -12.63
CA LEU A 49 6.18 -10.04 -13.98
C LEU A 49 7.65 -10.43 -14.20
N THR A 50 8.46 -10.57 -13.13
CA THR A 50 9.88 -10.96 -13.23
C THR A 50 10.12 -12.37 -13.79
N VAL A 51 9.07 -13.20 -13.90
CA VAL A 51 9.12 -14.50 -14.58
C VAL A 51 9.45 -14.35 -16.07
N ILE A 52 9.10 -13.21 -16.68
CA ILE A 52 9.40 -12.92 -18.08
C ILE A 52 10.85 -12.38 -18.18
N PRO A 53 11.78 -13.06 -18.89
CA PRO A 53 13.15 -12.59 -19.02
C PRO A 53 13.23 -11.20 -19.69
N VAL A 54 14.24 -10.42 -19.30
CA VAL A 54 14.54 -9.07 -19.82
C VAL A 54 13.44 -8.04 -19.52
N VAL A 55 12.27 -8.13 -20.15
CA VAL A 55 11.16 -7.16 -19.99
C VAL A 55 10.62 -7.20 -18.57
N GLY A 56 10.34 -8.40 -18.05
CA GLY A 56 9.84 -8.59 -16.70
C GLY A 56 10.82 -8.12 -15.63
N TRP A 57 12.13 -8.25 -15.89
CA TRP A 57 13.17 -7.77 -14.97
C TRP A 57 13.23 -6.25 -14.92
N ILE A 58 13.14 -5.58 -16.07
CA ILE A 58 13.09 -4.11 -16.13
C ILE A 58 11.84 -3.59 -15.40
N VAL A 59 10.67 -4.16 -15.71
CA VAL A 59 9.41 -3.77 -15.06
C VAL A 59 9.45 -4.07 -13.57
N GLY A 60 9.97 -5.23 -13.16
CA GLY A 60 10.11 -5.60 -11.76
C GLY A 60 11.05 -4.68 -11.00
N PHE A 61 12.17 -4.27 -11.61
CA PHE A 61 13.11 -3.33 -11.01
C PHE A 61 12.51 -1.93 -10.85
N VAL A 62 11.98 -1.35 -11.94
CA VAL A 62 11.36 -0.01 -11.91
C VAL A 62 10.12 0.00 -11.01
N GLY A 63 9.28 -1.02 -11.13
CA GLY A 63 8.09 -1.21 -10.30
C GLY A 63 8.43 -1.41 -8.83
N GLY A 64 9.50 -2.17 -8.52
CA GLY A 64 9.97 -2.34 -7.14
C GLY A 64 10.41 -1.03 -6.50
N ILE A 65 11.15 -0.19 -7.23
CA ILE A 65 11.53 1.16 -6.77
C ILE A 65 10.30 2.03 -6.58
N ALA A 66 9.40 2.08 -7.57
CA ALA A 66 8.17 2.87 -7.49
C ALA A 66 7.28 2.42 -6.30
N GLY A 67 7.11 1.11 -6.12
CA GLY A 67 6.34 0.52 -5.03
C GLY A 67 6.92 0.86 -3.67
N PHE A 68 8.25 0.80 -3.53
CA PHE A 68 8.94 1.22 -2.30
C PHE A 68 8.76 2.71 -2.00
N VAL A 69 8.87 3.58 -3.02
CA VAL A 69 8.61 5.02 -2.87
C VAL A 69 7.16 5.29 -2.47
N PHE A 70 6.19 4.65 -3.12
CA PHE A 70 4.77 4.78 -2.78
C PHE A 70 4.47 4.28 -1.37
N TRP A 71 5.11 3.19 -0.94
CA TRP A 71 5.01 2.68 0.41
C TRP A 71 5.50 3.71 1.44
N ILE A 72 6.67 4.34 1.24
CA ILE A 72 7.18 5.42 2.10
C ILE A 72 6.20 6.60 2.10
N MET A 73 5.73 7.05 0.94
CA MET A 73 4.79 8.17 0.83
C MET A 73 3.50 7.90 1.61
N GLY A 74 2.92 6.71 1.44
CA GLY A 74 1.70 6.30 2.14
C GLY A 74 1.90 6.19 3.64
N LEU A 75 3.02 5.61 4.09
CA LEU A 75 3.36 5.50 5.51
C LEU A 75 3.55 6.88 6.15
N VAL A 76 4.29 7.79 5.49
CA VAL A 76 4.49 9.16 5.98
C VAL A 76 3.16 9.91 6.05
N ALA A 77 2.30 9.77 5.05
CA ALA A 77 0.97 10.36 5.05
C ALA A 77 0.12 9.82 6.22
N ALA A 78 0.17 8.51 6.50
CA ALA A 78 -0.50 7.90 7.64
C ALA A 78 0.00 8.43 8.99
N CYS A 79 1.31 8.60 9.15
CA CYS A 79 1.90 9.19 10.36
C CYS A 79 1.45 10.65 10.59
N LYS A 80 1.21 11.38 9.50
CA LYS A 80 0.69 12.76 9.51
C LYS A 80 -0.83 12.86 9.53
N GLU A 81 -1.54 11.73 9.44
CA GLU A 81 -3.00 11.68 9.36
C GLU A 81 -3.55 12.40 8.11
N GLU A 82 -2.76 12.44 7.03
CA GLU A 82 -3.10 13.03 5.74
C GLU A 82 -3.63 11.96 4.77
N GLU A 83 -4.81 12.19 4.20
CA GLU A 83 -5.38 11.29 3.18
C GLU A 83 -4.86 11.64 1.78
N LYS A 84 -3.54 11.54 1.60
CA LYS A 84 -2.85 11.86 0.34
C LYS A 84 -2.61 10.60 -0.50
N ALA A 85 -3.26 10.56 -1.67
CA ALA A 85 -3.11 9.44 -2.60
C ALA A 85 -1.70 9.42 -3.22
N VAL A 86 -1.13 8.22 -3.38
CA VAL A 86 0.15 8.06 -4.09
C VAL A 86 -0.06 8.24 -5.60
N PRO A 87 0.95 8.72 -6.34
CA PRO A 87 0.86 8.87 -7.79
C PRO A 87 0.52 7.55 -8.50
N LEU A 88 -0.07 7.66 -9.70
CA LEU A 88 -0.39 6.57 -10.63
C LEU A 88 -1.44 5.56 -10.15
N ILE A 89 -1.34 5.05 -8.92
CA ILE A 89 -2.19 3.96 -8.40
C ILE A 89 -3.09 4.38 -7.23
N GLY A 90 -2.89 5.56 -6.65
CA GLY A 90 -3.66 5.98 -5.46
C GLY A 90 -5.14 6.30 -5.69
N SER A 91 -5.58 6.40 -6.95
CA SER A 91 -7.00 6.57 -7.29
C SER A 91 -7.80 5.25 -7.27
N ILE A 92 -7.13 4.10 -7.21
CA ILE A 92 -7.76 2.79 -7.22
C ILE A 92 -8.49 2.55 -5.89
N LYS A 93 -9.80 2.24 -5.96
CA LYS A 93 -10.63 1.94 -4.78
C LYS A 93 -11.07 0.47 -4.80
N ILE A 94 -10.56 -0.28 -3.83
CA ILE A 94 -10.88 -1.69 -3.57
C ILE A 94 -11.87 -1.78 -2.40
N ILE A 95 -11.61 -1.03 -1.32
CA ILE A 95 -12.49 -0.98 -0.16
C ILE A 95 -13.48 0.16 -0.37
N LYS A 96 -14.77 -0.19 -0.53
CA LYS A 96 -15.89 0.75 -0.71
C LYS A 96 -16.52 1.16 0.60
#